data_AF-A0A060C3P0-F1
#
_entry.id   AF-A0A060C3P0-F1
#
_cell.length_a   1.000
_cell.length_b   1.000
_cell.length_c   1.000
_cell.angle_alpha   90.00
_cell.angle_beta   90.00
_cell.angle_gamma   90.00
#
_symmetry.space_group_name_H-M   'P 1'
#
loop_
_entity.id
_entity.type
_entity.pdbx_description
1 polymer ?
#
loop_
_entity_poly.entity_id
_entity_poly.type
_entity_poly.pdbx_seq_one_letter_code
_entity_poly.pdbx_strand_id
1 'polypeptide(L)'
;PALLQTVNLRFLQTNDPSVIGFIKESGDGLNAVAVAIALAKEPREFWFHFGDAQTGPAHARRPVRELENLVTGERQLLEWNGLRVRIDPNADAAVLFRCHA
;
A
#
# COMPACT_ATOMS: atom_id res chain seq x y z
N PRO A 1 -6.10 13.24 -0.92
CA PRO A 1 -6.32 13.65 0.48
C PRO A 1 -5.56 12.82 1.53
N ALA A 2 -5.49 11.48 1.42
CA ALA A 2 -4.80 10.64 2.43
C ALA A 2 -3.34 11.03 2.67
N LEU A 3 -2.64 11.52 1.64
CA LEU A 3 -1.24 11.93 1.76
C LEU A 3 -1.05 13.31 2.40
N LEU A 4 -2.12 14.11 2.55
CA LEU A 4 -2.11 15.47 3.09
C LEU A 4 -2.34 15.55 4.61
N GLN A 5 -2.26 14.42 5.32
CA GLN A 5 -2.39 14.33 6.77
C GLN A 5 -1.29 13.41 7.36
N THR A 6 -1.05 13.49 8.67
CA THR A 6 -0.03 12.69 9.37
C THR A 6 -0.58 11.64 10.36
N VAL A 7 -1.80 11.80 10.86
CA VAL A 7 -2.41 11.01 11.94
C VAL A 7 -2.81 9.58 11.55
N ASN A 8 -3.37 9.37 10.36
CA ASN A 8 -3.88 8.06 9.95
C ASN A 8 -2.84 7.33 9.10
N LEU A 9 -1.78 6.84 9.74
CA LEU A 9 -0.75 5.97 9.15
C LEU A 9 -0.64 4.68 9.96
N ARG A 10 -0.59 3.53 9.27
CA ARG A 10 -0.31 2.22 9.90
C ARG A 10 0.69 1.45 9.07
N PHE A 11 1.66 0.80 9.71
CA PHE A 11 2.60 -0.06 9.02
C PHE A 11 1.93 -1.34 8.52
N LEU A 12 2.34 -1.78 7.34
CA LEU A 12 1.96 -3.04 6.72
C LEU A 12 3.20 -3.93 6.68
N GLN A 13 3.00 -5.24 6.75
CA GLN A 13 4.11 -6.19 6.76
C GLN A 13 4.65 -6.41 5.34
N THR A 14 5.97 -6.58 5.25
CA THR A 14 6.68 -7.03 4.04
C THR A 14 7.53 -8.23 4.45
N ASN A 15 7.79 -9.15 3.53
CA ASN A 15 8.70 -10.27 3.78
C ASN A 15 10.16 -9.97 3.42
N ASP A 16 10.48 -8.72 3.04
CA ASP A 16 11.83 -8.24 2.77
C ASP A 16 12.19 -7.14 3.79
N PRO A 17 13.21 -7.35 4.66
CA PRO A 17 13.59 -6.38 5.68
C PRO A 17 14.17 -5.08 5.11
N SER A 18 14.50 -5.04 3.82
CA SER A 18 14.96 -3.86 3.10
C SER A 18 13.82 -3.10 2.42
N VAL A 19 12.56 -3.42 2.74
CA VAL A 19 11.38 -2.70 2.24
C VAL A 19 10.46 -2.35 3.40
N ILE A 20 10.13 -1.07 3.53
CA ILE A 20 9.12 -0.61 4.50
C ILE A 20 7.77 -0.43 3.82
N GLY A 21 6.71 -0.95 4.44
CA GLY A 21 5.34 -0.86 3.96
C GLY A 21 4.43 -0.12 4.94
N PHE A 22 3.54 0.74 4.44
CA PHE A 22 2.52 1.39 5.28
C PHE A 22 1.29 1.79 4.46
N ILE A 23 0.17 2.04 5.15
CA ILE A 23 -1.07 2.58 4.57
C ILE A 23 -1.43 3.91 5.23
N LYS A 24 -1.88 4.87 4.41
CA LYS A 24 -2.41 6.17 4.85
C LYS A 24 -3.87 6.32 4.44
N GLU A 25 -4.69 6.91 5.30
CA GLU A 25 -6.12 7.14 5.02
C GLU A 25 -6.51 8.61 5.17
N SER A 26 -7.43 9.11 4.36
CA SER A 26 -7.97 10.46 4.53
C SER A 26 -8.81 10.56 5.81
N GLY A 27 -9.02 11.77 6.31
CA GLY A 27 -9.79 11.99 7.54
C GLY A 27 -11.25 11.51 7.46
N ASP A 28 -11.84 11.55 6.26
CA ASP A 28 -13.18 11.00 5.97
C ASP A 28 -13.19 9.48 5.69
N GLY A 29 -12.00 8.85 5.58
CA GLY A 29 -11.84 7.44 5.24
C GLY A 29 -12.18 7.09 3.78
N LEU A 30 -12.49 8.05 2.91
CA LEU A 30 -12.90 7.81 1.52
C LEU A 30 -11.73 7.52 0.57
N ASN A 31 -10.51 7.79 1.00
CA ASN A 31 -9.31 7.55 0.21
C ASN A 31 -8.24 6.89 1.08
N ALA A 32 -7.69 5.79 0.61
CA ALA A 32 -6.58 5.09 1.24
C ALA A 32 -5.46 4.84 0.23
N VAL A 33 -4.22 5.02 0.65
CA VAL A 33 -3.02 4.80 -0.16
C VAL A 33 -2.05 3.92 0.61
N ALA A 34 -1.74 2.75 0.06
CA ALA A 34 -0.65 1.90 0.53
C ALA A 34 0.65 2.28 -0.19
N VAL A 35 1.75 2.25 0.54
CA VAL A 35 3.06 2.66 0.08
C VAL A 35 4.06 1.59 0.48
N ALA A 36 4.92 1.19 -0.44
CA ALA A 36 6.11 0.41 -0.15
C ALA A 36 7.35 1.17 -0.66
N ILE A 37 8.39 1.23 0.16
CA ILE A 37 9.62 1.99 -0.12
C ILE A 37 10.81 1.05 0.08
N ALA A 38 11.68 0.95 -0.93
CA ALA A 38 12.94 0.26 -0.82
C ALA A 38 13.95 1.09 -0.01
N LEU A 39 14.60 0.45 0.95
CA LEU A 39 15.61 1.05 1.84
C LEU A 39 17.04 0.83 1.34
N ALA A 40 17.20 0.00 0.30
CA ALA A 40 18.47 -0.33 -0.33
C ALA A 40 18.41 -0.03 -1.84
N LYS A 41 19.56 -0.04 -2.53
CA LYS A 41 19.66 0.39 -3.94
C LYS A 41 19.43 -0.73 -4.95
N GLU A 42 19.36 -1.97 -4.51
CA GLU A 42 19.13 -3.12 -5.38
C GLU A 42 17.62 -3.33 -5.61
N PRO A 43 17.22 -3.78 -6.83
CA PRO A 43 15.84 -4.17 -7.08
C PRO A 43 15.35 -5.23 -6.08
N ARG A 44 14.13 -5.05 -5.58
CA ARG A 44 13.51 -5.93 -4.58
C ARG A 44 12.22 -6.51 -5.12
N GLU A 45 12.02 -7.80 -4.85
CA GLU A 45 10.76 -8.48 -5.07
C GLU A 45 10.28 -9.06 -3.74
N PHE A 46 9.11 -8.64 -3.30
CA PHE A 46 8.60 -8.94 -1.98
C PHE A 46 7.09 -9.13 -2.03
N TRP A 47 6.58 -9.74 -0.97
CA TRP A 47 5.16 -9.86 -0.74
C TRP A 47 4.70 -8.73 0.15
N PHE A 48 3.75 -7.95 -0.34
CA PHE A 48 3.16 -6.84 0.40
C PHE A 48 1.90 -7.30 1.10
N HIS A 49 1.97 -7.50 2.42
CA HIS A 49 0.88 -8.09 3.21
C HIS A 49 -0.11 -7.01 3.66
N PHE A 50 -1.38 -7.19 3.33
CA PHE A 50 -2.48 -6.35 3.81
C PHE A 50 -3.20 -6.96 5.01
N GLY A 51 -3.12 -8.29 5.20
CA GLY A 51 -3.67 -8.94 6.40
C GLY A 51 -5.15 -8.61 6.61
N ASP A 52 -5.47 -8.00 7.76
CA ASP A 52 -6.80 -7.50 8.13
C ASP A 52 -6.98 -5.99 7.87
N ALA A 53 -6.11 -5.37 7.07
CA ALA A 53 -6.21 -3.95 6.74
C ALA A 53 -7.56 -3.64 6.11
N GLN A 54 -8.29 -2.73 6.76
CA GLN A 54 -9.55 -2.20 6.29
C GLN A 54 -9.38 -0.74 5.87
N THR A 55 -10.29 -0.29 5.01
CA THR A 55 -10.41 1.12 4.57
C THR A 55 -11.89 1.53 4.56
N GLY A 56 -12.17 2.82 4.43
CA GLY A 56 -13.54 3.36 4.43
C GLY A 56 -13.87 4.19 5.68
N PRO A 57 -15.04 4.83 5.71
CA PRO A 57 -15.53 5.56 6.89
C PRO A 57 -15.62 4.68 8.13
N ALA A 58 -15.57 5.28 9.33
CA ALA A 58 -15.53 4.56 10.61
C ALA A 58 -16.66 3.53 10.81
N HIS A 59 -17.87 3.81 10.29
CA HIS A 59 -19.04 2.93 10.40
C HIS A 59 -19.22 1.98 9.20
N ALA A 60 -18.31 2.01 8.23
CA ALA A 60 -18.42 1.28 6.96
C ALA A 60 -17.06 0.74 6.49
N ARG A 61 -16.22 0.31 7.44
CA ARG A 61 -14.90 -0.25 7.20
C ARG A 61 -15.03 -1.56 6.42
N ARG A 62 -14.24 -1.70 5.35
CA ARG A 62 -14.20 -2.90 4.51
C ARG A 62 -12.76 -3.34 4.27
N PRO A 63 -12.47 -4.65 4.16
CA PRO A 63 -11.15 -5.16 3.84
C PRO A 63 -10.65 -4.56 2.53
N VAL A 64 -9.33 -4.32 2.41
CA VAL A 64 -8.74 -4.04 1.09
C VAL A 64 -8.83 -5.29 0.23
N ARG A 65 -9.31 -5.15 -1.01
CA ARG A 65 -9.50 -6.25 -1.97
C ARG A 65 -8.75 -6.04 -3.27
N GLU A 66 -8.56 -4.78 -3.66
CA GLU A 66 -7.92 -4.40 -4.92
C GLU A 66 -6.97 -3.24 -4.67
N LEU A 67 -5.88 -3.22 -5.43
CA LEU A 67 -4.90 -2.15 -5.45
C LEU A 67 -4.80 -1.57 -6.86
N GLU A 68 -4.79 -0.25 -6.95
CA GLU A 68 -4.51 0.48 -8.19
C GLU A 68 -3.16 1.17 -8.08
N ASN A 69 -2.20 0.80 -8.93
CA ASN A 69 -0.90 1.48 -8.99
C ASN A 69 -1.10 2.93 -9.45
N LEU A 70 -0.71 3.90 -8.63
CA LEU A 70 -0.96 5.31 -8.91
C LEU A 70 -0.11 5.88 -10.06
N VAL A 71 0.97 5.20 -10.45
CA VAL A 71 1.82 5.60 -11.57
C VAL A 71 1.31 5.00 -12.88
N THR A 72 0.97 3.71 -12.88
CA THR A 72 0.58 2.99 -14.12
C THR A 72 -0.92 2.93 -14.36
N GLY A 73 -1.74 3.12 -13.32
CA GLY A 73 -3.20 2.93 -13.36
C GLY A 73 -3.64 1.47 -13.36
N GLU A 74 -2.70 0.50 -13.35
CA GLU A 74 -3.01 -0.92 -13.33
C GLU A 74 -3.72 -1.31 -12.02
N ARG A 75 -4.76 -2.14 -12.13
CA ARG A 75 -5.51 -2.68 -11.00
C ARG A 75 -5.27 -4.17 -10.82
N GLN A 76 -5.03 -4.57 -9.58
CA GLN A 76 -4.73 -5.94 -9.21
C GLN A 76 -5.53 -6.34 -7.96
N LEU A 77 -6.20 -7.50 -8.04
CA LEU A 77 -6.82 -8.11 -6.87
C LEU A 77 -5.75 -8.62 -5.92
N LEU A 78 -6.01 -8.50 -4.62
CA LEU A 78 -5.18 -9.13 -3.62
C LEU A 78 -5.37 -10.65 -3.65
N GLU A 79 -4.28 -11.38 -3.75
CA GLU A 79 -4.25 -12.82 -3.56
C GLU A 79 -3.82 -13.09 -2.13
N TRP A 80 -4.51 -13.97 -1.39
CA TRP A 80 -4.13 -14.32 -0.01
C TRP A 80 -3.89 -13.10 0.91
N ASN A 81 -4.70 -12.04 0.74
CA ASN A 81 -4.55 -10.74 1.41
C ASN A 81 -3.19 -10.05 1.21
N GLY A 82 -2.58 -10.21 0.03
CA GLY A 82 -1.37 -9.48 -0.35
C GLY A 82 -1.17 -9.39 -1.86
N LEU A 83 -0.04 -8.79 -2.23
CA LEU A 83 0.36 -8.62 -3.63
C LEU A 83 1.85 -8.87 -3.76
N ARG A 84 2.26 -9.60 -4.81
CA ARG A 84 3.67 -9.71 -5.19
C ARG A 84 4.08 -8.41 -5.88
N VAL A 85 5.06 -7.71 -5.32
CA VAL A 85 5.49 -6.40 -5.80
C VAL A 85 6.97 -6.43 -6.13
N ARG A 86 7.35 -5.76 -7.22
CA ARG A 86 8.73 -5.49 -7.59
C ARG A 86 8.98 -3.98 -7.56
N ILE A 87 10.07 -3.56 -6.91
CA ILE A 87 10.55 -2.17 -6.91
C ILE A 87 11.98 -2.16 -7.48
N ASP A 88 12.26 -1.23 -8.39
CA ASP A 88 13.62 -0.91 -8.83
C ASP A 88 13.99 0.49 -8.33
N PRO A 89 14.81 0.60 -7.26
CA PRO A 89 15.15 1.88 -6.65
C PRO A 89 15.90 2.85 -7.57
N ASN A 90 16.45 2.38 -8.69
CA ASN A 90 17.11 3.24 -9.67
C ASN A 90 16.11 3.92 -10.62
N ALA A 91 14.89 3.38 -10.73
CA ALA A 91 13.79 3.96 -11.49
C ALA A 91 12.81 4.72 -10.57
N ASP A 92 12.28 4.03 -9.56
CA ASP A 92 11.46 4.62 -8.49
C ASP A 92 11.67 3.81 -7.21
N ALA A 93 12.11 4.48 -6.14
CA ALA A 93 12.35 3.85 -4.84
C ALA A 93 11.05 3.54 -4.09
N ALA A 94 9.91 4.07 -4.53
CA ALA A 94 8.62 3.85 -3.89
C ALA A 94 7.57 3.41 -4.91
N VAL A 95 6.64 2.57 -4.46
CA VAL A 95 5.41 2.28 -5.20
C VAL A 95 4.22 2.65 -4.34
N LEU A 96 3.26 3.34 -4.94
CA LEU A 96 2.07 3.82 -4.27
C LEU A 96 0.85 3.18 -4.93
N PHE A 97 -0.01 2.61 -4.10
CA PHE A 97 -1.25 1.99 -4.52
C PHE A 97 -2.44 2.69 -3.88
N ARG A 98 -3.46 3.04 -4.65
CA ARG A 98 -4.77 3.36 -4.10
C ARG A 98 -5.46 2.05 -3.70
N CYS A 99 -5.95 2.00 -2.48
CA CYS A 99 -6.67 0.83 -1.96
C CYS A 99 -8.15 0.94 -2.29
N HIS A 100 -8.72 -0.18 -2.74
CA HIS A 100 -10.14 -0.35 -2.98
C HIS A 100 -10.66 -1.56 -2.19
N ALA A 101 -11.92 -1.47 -1.77
CA ALA A 101 -12.59 -2.45 -0.93
C ALA A 101 -13.59 -3.31 -1.70
#